data_AF-A0A221SVI0-F1
#
_entry.id   AF-A0A221SVI0-F1
#
_cell.length_a   1.000
_cell.length_b   1.000
_cell.length_c   1.000
_cell.angle_alpha   90.00
_cell.angle_beta   90.00
_cell.angle_gamma   90.00
#
_symmetry.space_group_name_H-M   'P 1'
#
loop_
_entity.id
_entity.type
_entity.pdbx_description
1 polymer ?
#
loop_
_entity_poly.entity_id
_entity_poly.type
_entity_poly.pdbx_seq_one_letter_code
_entity_poly.pdbx_strand_id
1 'polypeptide(L)'
;MVIAMAGDSPCVAVFLNITENGRALGAFSVQSSGMVKRGQDYANLPVLVAGRTYEFTGSCIASTKFTQSLSLKFKADGRAVNLVFRKSGFTLSAGK
;
A
#
# COMPACT_ATOMS: atom_id res chain seq x y z
N MET A 1 1.23 -6.17 -7.24
CA MET A 1 0.99 -4.77 -6.81
C MET A 1 1.62 -3.86 -7.85
N VAL A 2 0.90 -2.84 -8.30
CA VAL A 2 1.41 -1.84 -9.26
C VAL A 2 1.52 -0.50 -8.55
N ILE A 3 2.64 0.20 -8.77
CA ILE A 3 2.87 1.54 -8.21
C ILE A 3 2.85 2.53 -9.37
N ALA A 4 1.98 3.53 -9.31
CA ALA A 4 1.90 4.58 -10.31
C ALA A 4 2.05 5.97 -9.67
N MET A 5 2.61 6.92 -10.40
CA MET A 5 2.78 8.30 -9.95
C MET A 5 1.98 9.25 -10.83
N ALA A 6 1.23 10.16 -10.21
CA ALA A 6 0.43 11.17 -10.88
C ALA A 6 0.72 12.59 -10.33
N GLY A 7 2.00 12.96 -10.23
CA GLY A 7 2.49 14.29 -9.83
C GLY A 7 3.07 14.38 -8.41
N ASP A 8 3.50 15.59 -8.00
CA ASP A 8 4.10 15.87 -6.69
C ASP A 8 3.11 15.59 -5.55
N SER A 9 3.27 14.46 -4.87
CA SER A 9 2.46 14.09 -3.70
C SER A 9 3.06 14.65 -2.41
N PRO A 10 2.24 15.10 -1.43
CA PRO A 10 2.72 15.43 -0.10
C PRO A 10 3.22 14.20 0.68
N CYS A 11 2.87 12.99 0.24
CA CYS A 11 3.38 11.74 0.78
C CYS A 11 4.72 11.40 0.13
N VAL A 12 5.82 11.49 0.90
CA VAL A 12 7.14 11.05 0.45
C VAL A 12 7.25 9.51 0.44
N ALA A 13 6.47 8.85 1.29
CA ALA A 13 6.25 7.41 1.27
C ALA A 13 4.86 7.05 1.82
N VAL A 14 4.45 5.81 1.62
CA VAL A 14 3.25 5.22 2.25
C VAL A 14 3.67 3.94 2.96
N PHE A 15 3.41 3.88 4.26
CA PHE A 15 3.53 2.65 5.04
C PHE A 15 2.27 1.81 4.85
N LEU A 16 2.40 0.59 4.36
CA LEU A 16 1.33 -0.35 4.12
C LEU A 16 1.39 -1.51 5.12
N ASN A 17 0.28 -1.80 5.77
CA ASN A 17 0.08 -2.98 6.59
C ASN A 17 -0.96 -3.88 5.94
N ILE A 18 -0.69 -5.19 5.91
CA ILE A 18 -1.59 -6.21 5.37
C ILE A 18 -2.19 -7.00 6.53
N THR A 19 -3.50 -7.19 6.51
CA THR A 19 -4.20 -8.06 7.45
C THR A 19 -5.12 -9.05 6.74
N GLU A 20 -5.35 -10.20 7.38
CA GLU A 20 -6.36 -11.19 7.00
C GLU A 20 -7.22 -11.46 8.25
N ASN A 21 -8.52 -11.19 8.16
CA ASN A 21 -9.45 -11.34 9.29
C ASN A 21 -8.96 -10.64 10.59
N GLY A 22 -8.33 -9.46 10.45
CA GLY A 22 -7.78 -8.69 11.57
C GLY A 22 -6.40 -9.15 12.05
N ARG A 23 -5.87 -10.28 11.57
CA ARG A 23 -4.50 -10.73 11.89
C ARG A 23 -3.50 -10.03 10.98
N ALA A 24 -2.51 -9.36 11.58
CA ALA A 24 -1.40 -8.77 10.85
C ALA A 24 -0.57 -9.85 10.15
N LEU A 25 -0.34 -9.64 8.86
CA LEU A 25 0.37 -10.56 7.98
C LEU A 25 1.75 -10.04 7.59
N GLY A 26 1.92 -8.71 7.53
CA GLY A 26 3.18 -8.08 7.23
C GLY A 26 2.99 -6.61 6.87
N ALA A 27 4.09 -5.87 6.84
CA ALA A 27 4.07 -4.45 6.50
C ALA A 27 5.31 -4.05 5.70
N PHE A 28 5.18 -2.98 4.90
CA PHE A 28 6.26 -2.45 4.08
C PHE A 28 5.99 -1.00 3.69
N SER A 29 7.04 -0.26 3.32
CA SER A 29 6.91 1.13 2.87
C SER A 29 7.22 1.26 1.38
N VAL A 30 6.39 2.02 0.68
CA VAL A 30 6.60 2.39 -0.71
C VAL A 30 6.91 3.87 -0.79
N GLN A 31 8.04 4.23 -1.37
CA GLN A 31 8.39 5.63 -1.60
C GLN A 31 7.63 6.19 -2.81
N SER A 32 7.43 7.51 -2.80
CA SER A 32 6.86 8.24 -3.94
C SER A 32 7.66 8.06 -5.23
N SER A 33 8.96 7.80 -5.14
CA SER A 33 9.84 7.40 -6.25
C SER A 33 9.57 6.01 -6.81
N GLY A 34 8.57 5.28 -6.29
CA GLY A 34 8.24 3.92 -6.71
C GLY A 34 9.21 2.89 -6.15
N MET A 35 10.30 3.34 -5.50
CA MET A 35 11.18 2.46 -4.75
C MET A 35 10.43 1.92 -3.55
N VAL A 36 10.28 0.60 -3.52
CA VAL A 36 9.89 -0.09 -2.30
C VAL A 36 11.12 -0.12 -1.40
N LYS A 37 11.08 0.61 -0.29
CA LYS A 37 12.15 0.50 0.71
C LYS A 37 11.98 -0.87 1.35
N ARG A 38 12.75 -1.84 0.88
CA ARG A 38 12.79 -3.19 1.45
C ARG A 38 13.36 -3.05 2.87
N GLY A 39 12.50 -3.10 3.88
CA GLY A 39 12.92 -3.62 5.17
C GLY A 39 13.15 -5.13 5.07
N GLN A 40 13.69 -5.76 6.11
CA GLN A 40 13.77 -7.23 6.21
C GLN A 40 12.41 -7.92 5.93
N ASP A 41 11.29 -7.20 6.01
CA ASP A 41 9.94 -7.73 5.88
C ASP A 41 9.39 -7.82 4.45
N TYR A 42 9.96 -7.16 3.43
CA TYR A 42 9.41 -7.29 2.06
C TYR A 42 9.60 -8.70 1.49
N ALA A 43 10.76 -9.31 1.77
CA ALA A 43 11.04 -10.70 1.40
C ALA A 43 10.16 -11.70 2.15
N ASN A 44 9.65 -11.29 3.32
CA ASN A 44 8.76 -12.09 4.16
C ASN A 44 7.28 -11.72 3.97
N LEU A 45 6.94 -10.89 2.96
CA LEU A 45 5.54 -10.61 2.69
C LEU A 45 4.83 -11.90 2.30
N PRO A 46 3.69 -12.21 2.94
CA PRO A 46 2.99 -13.44 2.65
C PRO A 46 2.49 -13.43 1.21
N VAL A 47 2.65 -14.57 0.56
CA VAL A 47 1.99 -14.82 -0.72
C VAL A 47 0.48 -14.84 -0.45
N LEU A 48 -0.24 -13.92 -1.08
CA LEU A 48 -1.69 -13.84 -0.95
C LEU A 48 -2.33 -15.03 -1.67
N VAL A 49 -3.20 -15.74 -0.96
CA VAL A 49 -3.83 -16.97 -1.46
C VAL A 49 -5.11 -16.63 -2.21
N ALA A 50 -5.27 -17.21 -3.39
CA ALA A 50 -6.45 -17.01 -4.22
C ALA A 50 -7.75 -17.35 -3.46
N GLY A 51 -8.77 -16.52 -3.61
CA GLY A 51 -10.08 -16.70 -2.97
C GLY A 51 -10.20 -16.10 -1.56
N ARG A 52 -9.09 -15.71 -0.93
CA ARG A 52 -9.10 -15.10 0.41
C ARG A 52 -9.29 -13.58 0.36
N THR A 53 -9.79 -13.01 1.44
CA THR A 53 -10.00 -11.56 1.56
C THR A 53 -8.95 -10.96 2.48
N TYR A 54 -8.29 -9.91 2.00
CA TYR A 54 -7.26 -9.18 2.71
C TYR A 54 -7.65 -7.72 2.85
N GLU A 55 -7.11 -7.05 3.86
CA GLU A 55 -7.22 -5.61 4.04
C GLU A 55 -5.82 -4.99 4.06
N PHE A 56 -5.63 -4.00 3.19
CA PHE A 56 -4.43 -3.17 3.17
C PHE A 56 -4.77 -1.83 3.81
N THR A 57 -4.03 -1.46 4.83
CA THR A 57 -4.11 -0.13 5.45
C THR A 57 -2.85 0.64 5.11
N GLY A 58 -3.01 1.77 4.43
CA GLY A 58 -1.94 2.69 4.08
C GLY A 58 -1.94 3.92 4.97
N SER A 59 -0.76 4.37 5.37
CA SER A 59 -0.54 5.63 6.09
C SER A 59 0.53 6.45 5.40
N CYS A 60 0.22 7.71 5.11
CA CYS A 60 1.12 8.67 4.50
C CYS A 60 2.27 9.01 5.45
N ILE A 61 3.49 8.89 4.95
CA ILE A 61 4.69 9.45 5.56
C ILE A 61 4.99 10.72 4.77
N ALA A 62 4.88 11.88 5.40
CA ALA A 62 5.13 13.19 4.82
C ALA A 62 6.28 13.90 5.55
N SER A 63 6.99 14.80 4.85
CA SER A 63 7.95 15.73 5.48
C SER A 63 7.26 16.97 6.07
N THR A 64 5.97 17.13 5.80
CA THR A 64 5.13 18.24 6.28
C THR A 64 4.15 17.76 7.35
N LYS A 65 3.25 18.64 7.82
CA LYS A 65 2.15 18.26 8.73
C LYS A 65 1.02 17.48 8.05
N PHE A 66 1.14 17.16 6.76
CA PHE A 66 0.12 16.43 6.02
C PHE A 66 0.00 14.99 6.55
N THR A 67 -1.22 14.56 6.84
CA THR A 67 -1.54 13.19 7.25
C THR A 67 -2.68 12.64 6.42
N GLN A 68 -2.59 11.37 6.08
CA GLN A 68 -3.65 10.64 5.38
C GLN A 68 -3.51 9.16 5.69
N SER A 69 -4.62 8.49 5.96
CA SER A 69 -4.69 7.04 6.04
C SER A 69 -5.87 6.54 5.22
N LEU A 70 -5.70 5.42 4.53
CA LEU A 70 -6.73 4.77 3.71
C LEU A 70 -6.69 3.27 3.95
N SER A 71 -7.84 2.61 3.86
CA SER A 71 -7.89 1.15 3.81
C SER A 71 -8.55 0.65 2.52
N LEU A 72 -8.11 -0.52 2.09
CA LEU A 72 -8.66 -1.25 0.95
C LEU A 72 -8.84 -2.70 1.34
N LYS A 73 -10.09 -3.15 1.39
CA LYS A 73 -10.43 -4.56 1.50
C LYS A 73 -10.63 -5.14 0.11
N PHE A 74 -9.98 -6.25 -0.20
CA PHE A 74 -10.10 -6.90 -1.51
C PHE A 74 -9.97 -8.42 -1.38
N LYS A 75 -10.60 -9.12 -2.32
CA LYS A 75 -10.41 -10.56 -2.50
C LYS A 75 -9.18 -10.77 -3.38
N ALA A 76 -8.22 -11.57 -2.95
CA ALA A 76 -7.10 -11.98 -3.80
C ALA A 76 -7.63 -12.96 -4.85
N ASP A 77 -8.00 -12.46 -6.01
CA ASP A 77 -8.57 -13.21 -7.13
C ASP A 77 -7.67 -13.12 -8.38
N GLY A 78 -6.40 -12.78 -8.18
CA GLY A 78 -5.45 -12.48 -9.25
C GLY A 78 -5.31 -10.98 -9.55
N ARG A 79 -6.16 -10.11 -8.97
CA ARG A 79 -6.03 -8.67 -9.10
C ARG A 79 -4.85 -8.11 -8.34
N ALA A 80 -4.14 -7.18 -8.96
CA ALA A 80 -3.12 -6.39 -8.29
C ALA A 80 -3.75 -5.27 -7.46
N VAL A 81 -3.20 -5.00 -6.28
CA VAL A 81 -3.45 -3.73 -5.59
C VAL A 81 -2.60 -2.64 -6.23
N ASN A 82 -3.22 -1.50 -6.49
CA ASN A 82 -2.60 -0.30 -7.04
C ASN A 82 -2.45 0.74 -5.94
N LEU A 83 -1.23 1.23 -5.75
CA LEU A 83 -0.93 2.40 -4.94
C LEU A 83 -0.53 3.54 -5.88
N VAL A 84 -1.24 4.66 -5.78
CA VAL A 84 -0.98 5.83 -6.64
C VAL A 84 -0.73 7.07 -5.80
N PHE A 85 0.42 7.70 -6.01
CA PHE A 85 0.76 9.00 -5.43
C PHE A 85 0.10 10.11 -6.26
N ARG A 86 -0.60 11.03 -5.59
CA ARG A 86 -1.33 12.15 -6.20
C ARG A 86 -0.99 13.46 -5.48
N LYS A 87 -1.25 14.60 -6.12
CA LYS A 87 -1.08 15.93 -5.49
C LYS A 87 -1.80 16.12 -4.17
N SER A 88 -2.90 15.39 -3.94
CA SER A 88 -3.68 15.42 -2.70
C SER A 88 -3.29 14.34 -1.68
N GLY A 89 -2.21 13.57 -1.92
CA GLY A 89 -1.79 12.45 -1.06
C GLY A 89 -1.60 11.15 -1.85
N PHE A 90 -2.32 10.09 -1.50
CA PHE A 90 -2.29 8.81 -2.20
C PHE A 90 -3.68 8.18 -2.33
N THR A 91 -3.81 7.19 -3.21
CA THR A 91 -4.99 6.35 -3.37
C THR A 91 -4.63 4.87 -3.40
N LEU A 92 -5.49 4.04 -2.82
CA LEU A 92 -5.44 2.57 -2.92
C LEU A 92 -6.65 2.07 -3.70
N SER A 93 -6.42 1.14 -4.62
CA SER A 93 -7.50 0.50 -5.39
C SER A 93 -7.10 -0.91 -5.82
N ALA A 94 -8.06 -1.83 -5.95
CA ALA A 94 -7.83 -3.09 -6.64
C ALA A 94 -7.86 -2.85 -8.17
N GLY A 95 -7.00 -3.56 -8.90
CA GLY A 95 -7.05 -3.62 -10.36
C GLY A 95 -8.41 -4.15 -10.83
N LYS A 96 -8.83 -3.75 -12.03
CA LYS A 96 -10.05 -4.29 -12.65
C LYS A 96 -9.83 -5.72 -13.11
#